data_AF-A0A965ZBI3-F1
#
_entry.id   AF-A0A965ZBI3-F1
#
_cell.length_a   1.000
_cell.length_b   1.000
_cell.length_c   1.000
_cell.angle_alpha   90.00
_cell.angle_beta   90.00
_cell.angle_gamma   90.00
#
_symmetry.space_group_name_H-M   'P 1'
#
loop_
_entity.id
_entity.type
_entity.pdbx_description
1 polymer ?
#
loop_
_entity_poly.entity_id
_entity_poly.type
_entity_poly.pdbx_seq_one_letter_code
_entity_poly.pdbx_strand_id
1 'polypeptide(L)'
;MLKYKAIILGVWLALSGTVLLNAQESIGLVSGNYAGINGALLNPASLVNFKQYLDIQLAAGSVSFENDYLYFPAAEYRSRDLFSLHPIIGDFSQHIKGSDKQASLSARASGPGFLLVTGDFAYGFSAAARTMVSFNKVPESMANFAYFGLNYPPQLGVLFTEDDFYGSGMAWNEY
;
A
#
# COMPACT_ATOMS: atom_id res chain seq x y z
N MET A 1 -15.87 -13.76 38.12
CA MET A 1 -14.62 -13.43 37.40
C MET A 1 -14.77 -13.38 35.87
N LEU A 2 -15.59 -14.23 35.23
CA LEU A 2 -15.72 -14.26 33.76
C LEU A 2 -16.28 -12.96 33.12
N LYS A 3 -17.25 -12.29 33.79
CA LYS A 3 -17.92 -11.09 33.26
C LYS A 3 -16.97 -9.90 33.06
N TYR A 4 -16.05 -9.67 34.00
CA TYR A 4 -15.08 -8.59 33.91
C TYR A 4 -14.03 -8.83 32.83
N LYS A 5 -13.63 -10.09 32.59
CA LYS A 5 -12.73 -10.46 31.49
C LYS A 5 -13.35 -10.17 30.12
N ALA A 6 -14.63 -10.46 29.94
CA ALA A 6 -15.35 -10.17 28.69
C ALA A 6 -15.52 -8.67 28.44
N ILE A 7 -15.78 -7.89 29.49
CA ILE A 7 -15.87 -6.42 29.40
C ILE A 7 -14.51 -5.82 29.06
N ILE A 8 -13.43 -6.27 29.70
CA ILE A 8 -12.07 -5.80 29.41
C ILE A 8 -11.66 -6.14 27.97
N LEU A 9 -12.00 -7.35 27.50
CA LEU A 9 -11.74 -7.77 26.11
C LEU A 9 -12.53 -6.91 25.11
N GLY A 10 -13.80 -6.64 25.40
CA GLY A 10 -14.66 -5.79 24.58
C GLY A 10 -14.19 -4.33 24.52
N VAL A 11 -13.69 -3.80 25.63
CA VAL A 11 -13.10 -2.45 25.71
C VAL A 11 -11.78 -2.39 24.94
N TRP A 12 -10.93 -3.42 25.02
CA TRP A 12 -9.71 -3.52 24.22
C TRP A 12 -9.98 -3.58 22.71
N LEU A 13 -10.96 -4.39 22.31
CA LEU A 13 -11.42 -4.47 20.91
C LEU A 13 -11.98 -3.13 20.42
N ALA A 14 -12.78 -2.44 21.23
CA ALA A 14 -13.33 -1.13 20.89
C ALA A 14 -12.25 -0.05 20.78
N LEU A 15 -11.23 -0.06 21.66
CA LEU A 15 -10.10 0.88 21.63
C LEU A 15 -9.15 0.61 20.46
N SER A 16 -9.02 -0.63 20.01
CA SER A 16 -8.25 -0.97 18.80
C SER A 16 -8.92 -0.50 17.51
N GLY A 17 -10.26 -0.32 17.52
CA GLY A 17 -11.04 0.09 16.35
C GLY A 17 -10.94 1.58 15.99
N THR A 18 -10.34 2.42 16.84
CA THR A 18 -10.22 3.87 16.60
C THR A 18 -8.84 4.31 16.13
N VAL A 19 -7.99 3.39 15.68
CA VAL A 19 -6.75 3.77 15.00
C VAL A 19 -7.15 4.37 13.66
N LEU A 20 -7.09 5.70 13.58
CA LEU A 20 -7.15 6.46 12.35
C LEU A 20 -6.29 5.71 11.32
N LEU A 21 -6.94 5.25 10.24
CA LEU A 21 -6.31 4.65 9.07
C LEU A 21 -5.34 5.68 8.49
N ASN A 22 -4.14 5.74 9.07
CA ASN A 22 -3.00 6.35 8.45
C ASN A 22 -2.65 5.37 7.34
N ALA A 23 -2.82 5.79 6.09
CA ALA A 23 -2.29 5.08 4.95
C ALA A 23 -0.76 5.05 5.08
N GLN A 24 -0.26 4.11 5.89
CA GLN A 24 1.16 3.89 6.09
C GLN A 24 1.60 2.88 5.05
N GLU A 25 2.56 3.29 4.24
CA GLU A 25 3.24 2.38 3.34
C GLU A 25 4.00 1.33 4.18
N SER A 26 4.12 0.12 3.64
CA SER A 26 4.66 -1.04 4.33
C SER A 26 6.15 -0.96 4.65
N ILE A 27 6.91 -0.02 4.07
CA ILE A 27 8.37 0.13 4.23
C ILE A 27 8.80 0.27 5.67
N GLY A 28 7.96 0.89 6.52
CA GLY A 28 8.22 1.01 7.96
C GLY A 28 8.15 -0.33 8.71
N LEU A 29 7.36 -1.29 8.21
CA LEU A 29 7.19 -2.62 8.81
C LEU A 29 8.24 -3.62 8.33
N VAL A 30 8.80 -3.42 7.14
CA VAL A 30 9.76 -4.33 6.50
C VAL A 30 11.21 -3.88 6.66
N SER A 31 11.45 -2.65 7.13
CA SER A 31 12.79 -2.07 7.28
C SER A 31 13.27 -2.04 8.74
N GLY A 32 14.54 -2.38 8.94
CA GLY A 32 15.23 -2.28 10.22
C GLY A 32 15.39 -3.61 10.98
N ASN A 33 16.20 -3.57 12.04
CA ASN A 33 16.58 -4.78 12.82
C ASN A 33 15.46 -5.35 13.69
N TYR A 34 14.27 -4.74 13.65
CA TYR A 34 13.06 -5.13 14.37
C TYR A 34 11.90 -5.47 13.43
N ALA A 35 12.15 -5.56 12.11
CA ALA A 35 11.12 -5.90 11.12
C ALA A 35 10.63 -7.36 11.22
N GLY A 36 11.34 -8.21 11.98
CA GLY A 36 10.92 -9.57 12.29
C GLY A 36 10.67 -10.40 11.04
N ILE A 37 9.58 -11.16 11.04
CA ILE A 37 9.21 -12.01 9.89
C ILE A 37 8.94 -11.19 8.62
N ASN A 38 8.54 -9.92 8.75
CA ASN A 38 8.29 -9.06 7.59
C ASN A 38 9.59 -8.62 6.89
N GLY A 39 10.70 -8.48 7.63
CA GLY A 39 12.01 -8.16 7.04
C GLY A 39 12.53 -9.28 6.13
N ALA A 40 12.21 -10.54 6.46
CA ALA A 40 12.56 -11.70 5.65
C ALA A 40 11.92 -11.69 4.25
N LEU A 41 10.79 -10.99 4.08
CA LEU A 41 10.08 -10.85 2.80
C LEU A 41 10.88 -10.03 1.78
N LEU A 42 11.62 -9.02 2.24
CA LEU A 42 12.50 -8.23 1.39
C LEU A 42 13.88 -8.88 1.26
N ASN A 43 14.42 -9.36 2.38
CA ASN A 43 15.75 -9.95 2.41
C ASN A 43 15.82 -11.02 3.51
N PRO A 44 15.91 -12.32 3.15
CA PRO A 44 16.04 -13.40 4.12
C PRO A 44 17.25 -13.25 5.06
N ALA A 45 18.34 -12.62 4.59
CA ALA A 45 19.53 -12.39 5.41
C ALA A 45 19.31 -11.35 6.52
N SER A 46 18.23 -10.58 6.50
CA SER A 46 17.88 -9.63 7.56
C SER A 46 17.67 -10.31 8.92
N LEU A 47 17.31 -11.60 8.92
CA LEU A 47 17.11 -12.41 10.12
C LEU A 47 18.38 -12.60 10.95
N VAL A 48 19.57 -12.51 10.32
CA VAL A 48 20.86 -12.70 11.00
C VAL A 48 21.12 -11.62 12.06
N ASN A 49 20.59 -10.41 11.86
CA ASN A 49 20.79 -9.27 12.77
C ASN A 49 19.51 -8.90 13.54
N PHE A 50 18.57 -9.85 13.66
CA PHE A 50 17.33 -9.65 14.38
C PHE A 50 17.59 -9.64 15.89
N LYS A 51 17.15 -8.57 16.56
CA LYS A 51 17.50 -8.31 17.97
C LYS A 51 16.58 -9.00 18.99
N GLN A 52 15.46 -9.55 18.56
CA GLN A 52 14.48 -10.22 19.42
C GLN A 52 14.55 -11.72 19.20
N TYR A 53 14.20 -12.51 20.21
CA TYR A 53 14.21 -13.98 20.09
C TYR A 53 12.91 -14.52 19.47
N LEU A 54 11.82 -13.76 19.55
CA LEU A 54 10.49 -14.15 19.09
C LEU A 54 9.75 -12.94 18.52
N ASP A 55 9.18 -13.13 17.34
CA ASP A 55 8.21 -12.23 16.72
C ASP A 55 6.98 -13.03 16.30
N ILE A 56 5.80 -12.47 16.55
CA ILE A 56 4.51 -13.07 16.22
C ILE A 56 3.71 -12.04 15.44
N GLN A 57 3.48 -12.35 14.17
CA GLN A 57 2.54 -11.63 13.32
C GLN A 57 1.18 -12.32 13.38
N LEU A 58 0.14 -11.58 13.76
CA LEU A 58 -1.24 -12.09 13.71
C LEU A 58 -1.85 -11.87 12.32
N ALA A 59 -1.74 -10.65 11.83
CA ALA A 59 -2.15 -10.24 10.49
C ALA A 59 -1.45 -8.92 10.13
N ALA A 60 -1.25 -8.69 8.83
CA ALA A 60 -0.85 -7.40 8.30
C ALA A 60 -1.50 -7.17 6.94
N GLY A 61 -1.68 -5.92 6.55
CA GLY A 61 -2.21 -5.55 5.25
C GLY A 61 -1.45 -4.38 4.68
N SER A 62 -1.21 -4.39 3.37
CA SER A 62 -0.72 -3.23 2.64
C SER A 62 -1.49 -3.07 1.33
N VAL A 63 -1.70 -1.82 0.94
CA VAL A 63 -2.26 -1.43 -0.34
C VAL A 63 -1.45 -0.25 -0.84
N SER A 64 -0.90 -0.38 -2.04
CA SER A 64 -0.10 0.66 -2.70
C SER A 64 -0.67 0.93 -4.07
N PHE A 65 -0.88 2.21 -4.38
CA PHE A 65 -1.32 2.68 -5.68
C PHE A 65 -0.30 3.70 -6.21
N GLU A 66 0.21 3.46 -7.40
CA GLU A 66 1.22 4.30 -8.05
C GLU A 66 0.70 4.74 -9.41
N ASN A 67 0.93 5.99 -9.77
CA ASN A 67 0.56 6.53 -11.08
C ASN A 67 1.48 7.71 -11.45
N ASP A 68 1.65 7.96 -12.74
CA ASP A 68 2.41 9.09 -13.28
C ASP A 68 1.52 10.21 -13.90
N TYR A 69 0.20 10.07 -13.78
CA TYR A 69 -0.77 11.00 -14.35
C TYR A 69 -1.14 12.15 -13.41
N LEU A 70 -1.42 11.85 -12.14
CA LEU A 70 -1.70 12.84 -11.10
C LEU A 70 -0.44 13.15 -10.30
N TYR A 71 -0.10 14.43 -10.16
CA TYR A 71 1.00 14.87 -9.32
C TYR A 71 0.64 16.08 -8.47
N PHE A 72 1.36 16.23 -7.37
CA PHE A 72 1.29 17.43 -6.53
C PHE A 72 2.27 18.49 -7.08
N PRO A 73 1.79 19.67 -7.52
CA PRO A 73 2.67 20.73 -8.00
C PRO A 73 3.53 21.29 -6.85
N ALA A 74 4.85 21.17 -6.96
CA ALA A 74 5.81 21.57 -5.92
C ALA A 74 5.76 23.07 -5.55
N ALA A 75 5.20 23.92 -6.44
CA ALA A 75 5.05 25.35 -6.20
C ALA A 75 3.94 25.68 -5.17
N GLU A 76 2.98 24.78 -4.99
CA GLU A 76 1.78 25.02 -4.18
C GLU A 76 1.88 24.41 -2.77
N TYR A 77 2.80 23.47 -2.56
CA TYR A 77 2.95 22.76 -1.29
C TYR A 77 4.25 23.10 -0.59
N ARG A 78 4.17 23.68 0.61
CA ARG A 78 5.34 23.81 1.50
C ARG A 78 5.38 22.61 2.44
N SER A 79 6.57 22.14 2.80
CA SER A 79 6.75 20.97 3.68
C SER A 79 6.06 21.09 5.05
N ARG A 80 5.74 22.31 5.49
CA ARG A 80 4.95 22.61 6.70
C ARG A 80 3.46 22.33 6.55
N ASP A 81 2.92 22.39 5.34
CA ASP A 81 1.49 22.20 5.06
C ASP A 81 1.11 20.69 5.07
N LEU A 82 2.11 19.81 5.00
CA LEU A 82 1.94 18.36 5.19
C LEU A 82 1.67 17.97 6.65
N PHE A 83 2.01 18.84 7.61
CA PHE A 83 1.81 18.61 9.04
C PHE A 83 0.61 19.37 9.62
N SER A 84 -0.13 20.12 8.80
CA SER A 84 -1.35 20.80 9.25
C SER A 84 -2.52 19.81 9.43
N LEU A 85 -3.30 20.01 10.50
CA LEU A 85 -4.46 19.19 10.90
C LEU A 85 -5.60 19.14 9.85
N HIS A 86 -5.55 20.03 8.86
CA HIS A 86 -6.38 19.99 7.67
C HIS A 86 -5.43 19.98 6.48
N PRO A 87 -4.95 18.81 6.02
CA PRO A 87 -4.23 18.75 4.76
C PRO A 87 -5.19 19.27 3.70
N ILE A 88 -4.93 20.47 3.19
CA ILE A 88 -5.56 20.93 1.96
C ILE A 88 -5.03 19.96 0.91
N ILE A 89 -5.79 18.90 0.63
CA ILE A 89 -5.60 18.11 -0.59
C ILE A 89 -6.03 19.07 -1.70
N GLY A 90 -5.13 19.98 -2.07
CA GLY A 90 -5.29 20.89 -3.19
C GLY A 90 -5.46 20.10 -4.48
N ASP A 91 -5.95 20.78 -5.51
CA ASP A 91 -6.25 20.16 -6.80
C ASP A 91 -5.03 19.39 -7.33
N PHE A 92 -5.25 18.11 -7.65
CA PHE A 92 -4.24 17.32 -8.35
C PHE A 92 -4.00 17.93 -9.72
N SER A 93 -2.74 18.23 -10.04
CA SER A 93 -2.38 18.68 -11.38
C SER A 93 -2.13 17.47 -12.27
N GLN A 94 -2.58 17.58 -13.53
CA GLN A 94 -2.46 16.50 -14.50
C GLN A 94 -1.18 16.65 -15.29
N HIS A 95 -0.45 15.56 -15.46
CA HIS A 95 0.70 15.54 -16.34
C HIS A 95 0.27 15.35 -17.80
N ILE A 96 -0.36 16.37 -18.38
CA ILE A 96 -0.84 16.35 -19.78
C ILE A 96 0.32 16.81 -20.67
N LYS A 97 1.06 15.86 -21.23
CA LYS A 97 2.19 16.12 -22.15
C LYS A 97 2.11 15.29 -23.44
N GLY A 98 0.96 14.67 -23.74
CA GLY A 98 0.80 13.74 -24.85
C GLY A 98 1.61 12.45 -24.67
N SER A 99 1.97 12.09 -23.44
CA SER A 99 2.74 10.87 -23.17
C SER A 99 1.85 9.77 -22.61
N ASP A 100 2.20 8.53 -22.96
CA ASP A 100 1.71 7.34 -22.31
C ASP A 100 1.86 7.43 -20.78
N LYS A 101 0.83 6.97 -20.07
CA LYS A 101 0.76 6.93 -18.61
C LYS A 101 0.83 5.50 -18.08
N GLN A 102 1.21 5.37 -16.83
CA GLN A 102 1.31 4.10 -16.11
C GLN A 102 0.55 4.20 -14.79
N ALA A 103 -0.13 3.10 -14.44
CA ALA A 103 -0.79 2.96 -13.17
C ALA A 103 -0.57 1.55 -12.63
N SER A 104 -0.26 1.43 -11.34
CA SER A 104 -0.11 0.15 -10.67
C SER A 104 -0.88 0.14 -9.36
N LEU A 105 -1.47 -1.01 -9.05
CA LEU A 105 -2.13 -1.29 -7.79
C LEU A 105 -1.55 -2.60 -7.26
N SER A 106 -1.06 -2.58 -6.03
CA SER A 106 -0.66 -3.78 -5.32
C SER A 106 -1.37 -3.84 -3.98
N ALA A 107 -1.84 -5.02 -3.61
CA ALA A 107 -2.39 -5.28 -2.30
C ALA A 107 -1.85 -6.61 -1.76
N ARG A 108 -1.49 -6.62 -0.49
CA ARG A 108 -1.01 -7.80 0.23
C ARG A 108 -1.78 -7.93 1.54
N ALA A 109 -2.24 -9.13 1.82
CA ALA A 109 -2.75 -9.53 3.12
C ALA A 109 -1.86 -10.63 3.68
N SER A 110 -1.11 -10.34 4.74
CA SER A 110 -0.39 -11.33 5.52
C SER A 110 -1.30 -11.88 6.62
N GLY A 111 -1.35 -13.20 6.75
CA GLY A 111 -2.00 -13.90 7.84
C GLY A 111 -1.05 -14.11 9.01
N PRO A 112 -1.25 -15.19 9.79
CA PRO A 112 -0.38 -15.50 10.90
C PRO A 112 1.03 -15.86 10.43
N GLY A 113 2.02 -15.38 11.16
CA GLY A 113 3.42 -15.66 10.95
C GLY A 113 4.19 -15.61 12.26
N PHE A 114 5.36 -16.26 12.29
CA PHE A 114 6.25 -16.18 13.43
C PHE A 114 7.71 -16.24 12.97
N LEU A 115 8.57 -15.68 13.79
CA LEU A 115 10.01 -15.80 13.68
C LEU A 115 10.56 -16.19 15.07
N LEU A 116 11.31 -17.28 15.12
CA LEU A 116 12.01 -17.76 16.30
C LEU A 116 13.51 -17.78 16.03
N VAL A 117 14.27 -17.05 16.84
CA VAL A 117 15.73 -17.01 16.77
C VAL A 117 16.30 -17.73 17.99
N THR A 118 17.15 -18.73 17.77
CA THR A 118 17.78 -19.55 18.80
C THR A 118 19.28 -19.66 18.50
N GLY A 119 20.09 -18.87 19.20
CA GLY A 119 21.53 -18.79 18.95
C GLY A 119 21.80 -18.30 17.52
N ASP A 120 22.46 -19.15 16.72
CA ASP A 120 22.83 -18.84 15.32
C ASP A 120 21.75 -19.27 14.30
N PHE A 121 20.64 -19.85 14.75
CA PHE A 121 19.56 -20.34 13.87
C PHE A 121 18.32 -19.45 13.98
N ALA A 122 17.70 -19.18 12.84
CA ALA A 122 16.42 -18.49 12.74
C ALA A 122 15.42 -19.33 11.96
N TYR A 123 14.23 -19.52 12.52
CA TYR A 123 13.12 -20.25 11.92
C TYR A 123 11.97 -19.27 11.72
N GLY A 124 11.49 -19.16 10.48
CA GLY A 124 10.40 -18.24 10.13
C GLY A 124 9.29 -18.95 9.37
N PHE A 125 8.05 -18.56 9.64
CA PHE A 125 6.87 -18.97 8.88
C PHE A 125 6.01 -17.73 8.62
N SER A 126 5.48 -17.59 7.40
CA SER A 126 4.57 -16.50 7.05
C SER A 126 3.60 -16.95 5.96
N ALA A 127 2.31 -16.84 6.25
CA ALA A 127 1.27 -17.01 5.24
C ALA A 127 0.85 -15.65 4.68
N ALA A 128 0.74 -15.51 3.36
CA ALA A 128 0.25 -14.28 2.75
C ALA A 128 -0.48 -14.51 1.43
N ALA A 129 -1.36 -13.58 1.09
CA ALA A 129 -1.97 -13.46 -0.23
C ALA A 129 -1.57 -12.13 -0.85
N ARG A 130 -1.16 -12.13 -2.11
CA ARG A 130 -0.80 -10.91 -2.86
C ARG A 130 -1.63 -10.82 -4.13
N THR A 131 -1.99 -9.59 -4.50
CA THR A 131 -2.56 -9.23 -5.79
C THR A 131 -1.84 -8.00 -6.32
N MET A 132 -1.51 -8.01 -7.60
CA MET A 132 -0.86 -6.90 -8.30
C MET A 132 -1.51 -6.73 -9.65
N VAL A 133 -1.85 -5.50 -10.00
CA VAL A 133 -2.38 -5.12 -11.31
C VAL A 133 -1.58 -3.92 -11.80
N SER A 134 -1.10 -3.98 -13.03
CA SER A 134 -0.42 -2.87 -13.67
C SER A 134 -1.01 -2.58 -15.04
N PHE A 135 -1.15 -1.31 -15.35
CA PHE A 135 -1.58 -0.77 -16.62
C PHE A 135 -0.45 0.08 -17.18
N ASN A 136 -0.04 -0.21 -18.41
CA ASN A 136 1.02 0.48 -19.11
C ASN A 136 0.50 1.03 -20.42
N LYS A 137 1.17 2.08 -20.92
CA LYS A 137 0.75 2.78 -22.13
C LYS A 137 -0.72 3.22 -22.07
N VAL A 138 -1.14 3.75 -20.91
CA VAL A 138 -2.48 4.29 -20.72
C VAL A 138 -2.55 5.63 -21.45
N PRO A 139 -3.39 5.79 -22.48
CA PRO A 139 -3.53 7.05 -23.18
C PRO A 139 -4.07 8.13 -22.26
N GLU A 140 -3.67 9.39 -22.49
CA GLU A 140 -4.16 10.52 -21.68
C GLU A 140 -5.68 10.65 -21.74
N SER A 141 -6.27 10.28 -22.88
CA SER A 141 -7.72 10.25 -23.07
C SER A 141 -8.41 9.30 -22.07
N MET A 142 -7.87 8.09 -21.88
CA MET A 142 -8.36 7.12 -20.88
C MET A 142 -8.11 7.58 -19.45
N ALA A 143 -6.95 8.18 -19.16
CA ALA A 143 -6.63 8.70 -17.83
C ALA A 143 -7.56 9.85 -17.42
N ASN A 144 -7.85 10.77 -18.35
CA ASN A 144 -8.83 11.84 -18.17
C ASN A 144 -10.23 11.29 -17.87
N PHE A 145 -10.68 10.24 -18.57
CA PHE A 145 -11.96 9.59 -18.28
C PHE A 145 -11.98 8.93 -16.89
N ALA A 146 -10.87 8.32 -16.47
CA ALA A 146 -10.75 7.72 -15.15
C ALA A 146 -10.82 8.78 -14.02
N TYR A 147 -10.31 9.99 -14.26
CA TYR A 147 -10.29 11.07 -13.27
C TYR A 147 -11.55 11.95 -13.29
N PHE A 148 -11.94 12.47 -14.46
CA PHE A 148 -13.08 13.39 -14.61
C PHE A 148 -14.43 12.67 -14.82
N GLY A 149 -14.40 11.37 -15.11
CA GLY A 149 -15.57 10.59 -15.46
C GLY A 149 -15.97 10.71 -16.93
N LEU A 150 -16.91 9.85 -17.35
CA LEU A 150 -17.37 9.74 -18.74
C LEU A 150 -18.13 10.98 -19.26
N ASN A 151 -18.55 11.87 -18.35
CA ASN A 151 -19.30 13.08 -18.68
C ASN A 151 -18.38 14.31 -18.93
N TYR A 152 -17.07 14.11 -19.08
CA TYR A 152 -16.13 15.20 -19.28
C TYR A 152 -16.35 15.89 -20.65
N PRO A 153 -16.87 17.13 -20.70
CA PRO A 153 -17.34 17.74 -21.95
C PRO A 153 -16.31 17.82 -23.08
N PRO A 154 -15.00 18.08 -22.81
CA PRO A 154 -13.97 18.10 -23.85
C PRO A 154 -13.74 16.76 -24.57
N GLN A 155 -14.20 15.65 -23.99
CA GLN A 155 -14.01 14.31 -24.55
C GLN A 155 -15.28 13.72 -25.16
N LEU A 156 -16.41 14.42 -25.06
CA LEU A 156 -17.67 13.97 -25.66
C LEU A 156 -17.63 14.15 -27.19
N GLY A 157 -18.07 13.11 -27.92
CA GLY A 157 -18.17 13.16 -29.38
C GLY A 157 -16.83 13.11 -30.12
N VAL A 158 -15.72 12.86 -29.42
CA VAL A 158 -14.39 12.66 -30.01
C VAL A 158 -14.14 11.16 -30.17
N LEU A 159 -13.72 10.75 -31.37
CA LEU A 159 -13.26 9.39 -31.60
C LEU A 159 -11.79 9.29 -31.21
N PHE A 160 -11.49 8.51 -30.19
CA PHE A 160 -10.12 8.18 -29.80
C PHE A 160 -9.69 6.88 -30.47
N THR A 161 -8.53 6.88 -31.11
CA THR A 161 -7.87 5.68 -31.64
C THR A 161 -6.48 5.66 -31.01
N GLU A 162 -6.28 4.75 -30.08
CA GLU A 162 -5.06 4.65 -29.27
C GLU A 162 -4.57 3.21 -29.38
N ASP A 163 -3.27 3.04 -29.64
CA ASP A 163 -2.65 1.74 -29.83
C ASP A 163 -1.79 1.37 -28.61
N ASP A 164 -1.44 0.09 -28.51
CA ASP A 164 -0.47 -0.46 -27.54
C ASP A 164 -0.81 -0.36 -26.04
N PHE A 165 -2.03 -0.01 -25.63
CA PHE A 165 -2.44 -0.15 -24.22
C PHE A 165 -2.39 -1.62 -23.78
N TYR A 166 -1.74 -1.91 -22.65
CA TYR A 166 -1.76 -3.25 -22.07
C TYR A 166 -1.84 -3.24 -20.55
N GLY A 167 -2.53 -4.25 -20.02
CA GLY A 167 -2.65 -4.51 -18.59
C GLY A 167 -2.15 -5.90 -18.22
N SER A 168 -1.52 -6.02 -17.06
CA SER A 168 -1.11 -7.29 -16.47
C SER A 168 -1.65 -7.40 -15.04
N GLY A 169 -2.02 -8.61 -14.64
CA GLY A 169 -2.53 -8.89 -13.30
C GLY A 169 -2.03 -10.24 -12.81
N MET A 170 -1.63 -10.30 -11.54
CA MET A 170 -1.19 -11.52 -10.88
C MET A 170 -1.77 -11.58 -9.47
N ALA A 171 -2.20 -12.77 -9.06
CA ALA A 171 -2.59 -13.05 -7.69
C ALA A 171 -2.03 -14.41 -7.27
N TRP A 172 -1.47 -14.50 -6.08
CA TRP A 172 -0.89 -15.74 -5.55
C TRP A 172 -0.93 -15.77 -4.02
N ASN A 173 -0.79 -16.99 -3.48
CA ASN A 173 -0.65 -17.23 -2.05
C ASN A 173 0.78 -17.72 -1.76
N GLU A 174 1.33 -17.27 -0.65
CA GLU A 174 2.63 -17.62 -0.08
C GLU A 174 2.39 -18.39 1.24
N TYR A 175 3.12 -19.49 1.44
CA TYR A 175 3.07 -20.35 2.64
C TYR A 175 4.49 -20.76 3.04
#